data_AF-A0A931BZK3-F1
#
_entry.id   AF-A0A931BZK3-F1
#
_cell.length_a   1.000
_cell.length_b   1.000
_cell.length_c   1.000
_cell.angle_alpha   90.00
_cell.angle_beta   90.00
_cell.angle_gamma   90.00
#
_symmetry.space_group_name_H-M   'P 1'
#
loop_
_entity.id
_entity.type
_entity.pdbx_description
1 polymer ?
#
loop_
_entity_poly.entity_id
_entity_poly.type
_entity_poly.pdbx_seq_one_letter_code
_entity_poly.pdbx_strand_id
1 'polypeptide(L)'
;MKIILPTGWPLLLLLAMAACSPKNEEVTDEQIEVGADGQALDTIANTKKDALKTDEKTISPTLPIAQPVLQLLEQRYPGWKQPELTAMAEQNAATGEQGPTLVHGDFNGDNRQDYALQLQQQRNLVIAAVLDAGDGSWELYELKQDKLLNEQDSLKSSYYLYLIDKGEIIENTSTAGGTAAPNDALGVGNAANHTAYLYQNGKFEPYSPAD
;
A
#
# COMPACT_ATOMS: atom_id res chain seq x y z
N MET A 1 -5.46 49.77 -28.98
CA MET A 1 -5.06 50.78 -27.98
C MET A 1 -5.42 50.24 -26.61
N LYS A 2 -4.42 49.91 -25.78
CA LYS A 2 -4.57 49.43 -24.39
C LYS A 2 -5.17 50.54 -23.51
N ILE A 3 -5.83 50.19 -22.39
CA ILE A 3 -5.60 50.68 -21.02
C ILE A 3 -6.56 49.96 -20.02
N ILE A 4 -6.01 48.95 -19.33
CA ILE A 4 -5.88 48.73 -17.87
C ILE A 4 -6.99 49.24 -16.91
N LEU A 5 -7.51 48.32 -16.07
CA LEU A 5 -8.34 48.49 -14.85
C LEU A 5 -7.56 49.15 -13.69
N PRO A 6 -8.24 49.71 -12.66
CA PRO A 6 -8.19 49.01 -11.36
C PRO A 6 -9.43 49.10 -10.44
N THR A 7 -9.46 48.09 -9.57
CA THR A 7 -10.12 47.84 -8.27
C THR A 7 -10.61 49.00 -7.40
N GLY A 8 -11.76 48.80 -6.71
CA GLY A 8 -12.15 49.54 -5.50
C GLY A 8 -13.49 49.11 -4.87
N TRP A 9 -13.45 48.26 -3.84
CA TRP A 9 -14.48 48.06 -2.78
C TRP A 9 -14.11 49.04 -1.64
N PRO A 10 -14.99 49.77 -0.90
CA PRO A 10 -16.03 49.18 -0.03
C PRO A 10 -17.29 50.04 0.29
N LEU A 11 -18.36 49.44 0.86
CA LEU A 11 -19.04 49.94 2.08
C LEU A 11 -20.17 49.01 2.58
N LEU A 12 -20.23 48.85 3.91
CA LEU A 12 -21.29 48.24 4.72
C LEU A 12 -22.63 48.99 4.62
N LEU A 13 -23.74 48.27 4.84
CA LEU A 13 -24.93 48.82 5.52
C LEU A 13 -25.52 47.80 6.52
N LEU A 14 -25.57 48.21 7.78
CA LEU A 14 -26.34 47.61 8.88
C LEU A 14 -27.82 47.95 8.72
N LEU A 15 -28.72 47.02 9.08
CA LEU A 15 -30.06 47.37 9.58
C LEU A 15 -30.50 46.36 10.65
N ALA A 16 -30.73 46.86 11.85
CA ALA A 16 -31.30 46.15 12.99
C ALA A 16 -32.80 46.49 13.12
N MET A 17 -33.62 45.52 13.52
CA MET A 17 -34.96 45.74 14.06
C MET A 17 -35.18 44.80 15.26
N ALA A 18 -35.81 45.35 16.29
CA ALA A 18 -35.87 44.89 17.66
C ALA A 18 -37.23 44.25 18.04
N ALA A 19 -37.31 43.85 19.32
CA ALA A 19 -38.51 43.61 20.15
C ALA A 19 -39.03 42.14 20.18
N CYS A 20 -39.40 41.52 21.30
CA CYS A 20 -39.80 41.97 22.64
C CYS A 20 -39.36 40.98 23.74
N SER A 21 -39.13 41.49 24.95
CA SER A 21 -39.11 40.74 26.22
C SER A 21 -40.54 40.40 26.69
N PRO A 22 -40.70 39.46 27.65
CA PRO A 22 -40.74 39.89 29.05
C PRO A 22 -39.89 39.03 29.99
N LYS A 23 -39.58 39.62 31.14
CA LYS A 23 -38.69 39.13 32.19
C LYS A 23 -39.51 38.85 33.46
N ASN A 24 -39.02 37.86 34.20
CA ASN A 24 -39.25 37.50 35.60
C ASN A 24 -40.49 36.66 35.95
N GLU A 25 -40.21 35.44 36.40
CA GLU A 25 -40.46 35.06 37.80
C GLU A 25 -39.34 34.13 38.30
N GLU A 26 -39.01 34.25 39.57
CA GLU A 26 -37.84 33.73 40.27
C GLU A 26 -37.87 32.21 40.43
N VAL A 27 -36.75 31.54 40.14
CA VAL A 27 -36.52 30.15 40.53
C VAL A 27 -35.70 30.16 41.81
N THR A 28 -36.25 29.54 42.85
CA THR A 28 -35.58 29.27 44.12
C THR A 28 -34.53 28.17 43.91
N ASP A 29 -33.31 28.42 44.38
CA ASP A 29 -32.21 27.44 44.40
C ASP A 29 -32.56 26.25 45.31
N GLU A 30 -32.56 25.05 44.73
CA GLU A 30 -32.01 23.87 45.40
C GLU A 30 -31.08 23.15 44.42
N GLN A 31 -29.78 23.33 44.65
CA GLN A 31 -28.72 22.55 44.06
C GLN A 31 -28.78 21.12 44.61
N ILE A 32 -28.94 20.10 43.76
CA ILE A 32 -28.16 18.84 43.84
C ILE A 32 -27.85 18.36 42.41
N GLU A 33 -26.57 18.07 42.24
CA GLU A 33 -25.78 17.81 41.03
C GLU A 33 -26.00 16.40 40.45
N VAL A 34 -26.30 16.30 39.15
CA VAL A 34 -25.73 15.28 38.25
C VAL A 34 -25.74 15.83 36.81
N GLY A 35 -24.60 15.72 36.12
CA GLY A 35 -24.26 16.44 34.90
C GLY A 35 -25.16 16.19 33.68
N ALA A 36 -25.10 17.19 32.78
CA ALA A 36 -25.95 17.45 31.63
C ALA A 36 -26.17 16.31 30.61
N ASP A 37 -27.42 16.18 30.19
CA ASP A 37 -27.84 15.60 28.92
C ASP A 37 -27.54 16.55 27.73
N GLY A 38 -27.23 15.95 26.58
CA GLY A 38 -27.72 16.47 25.29
C GLY A 38 -26.70 16.72 24.19
N GLN A 39 -26.10 15.66 23.62
CA GLN A 39 -25.71 15.65 22.20
C GLN A 39 -26.10 14.33 21.53
N ALA A 40 -26.88 14.46 20.44
CA ALA A 40 -27.13 13.52 19.33
C ALA A 40 -27.62 12.09 19.70
N LEU A 41 -28.88 11.73 19.43
CA LEU A 41 -29.38 11.27 18.12
C LEU A 41 -28.39 10.30 17.44
N ASP A 42 -28.68 9.05 17.13
CA ASP A 42 -29.91 8.26 17.21
C ASP A 42 -29.49 6.79 17.14
N THR A 43 -30.06 5.95 18.00
CA THR A 43 -29.76 4.52 18.06
C THR A 43 -30.67 3.79 17.10
N ILE A 44 -30.17 3.40 15.92
CA ILE A 44 -30.93 2.52 15.02
C ILE A 44 -30.02 1.43 14.43
N ALA A 45 -30.43 0.20 14.73
CA ALA A 45 -30.19 -1.05 14.02
C ALA A 45 -28.76 -1.63 14.01
N ASN A 46 -28.53 -2.46 15.03
CA ASN A 46 -27.83 -3.74 14.87
C ASN A 46 -28.58 -4.61 13.83
N THR A 47 -28.44 -4.30 12.54
CA THR A 47 -28.74 -5.28 11.49
C THR A 47 -27.55 -6.20 11.39
N LYS A 48 -27.78 -7.45 11.79
CA LYS A 48 -26.97 -8.60 11.40
C LYS A 48 -26.82 -8.53 9.89
N LYS A 49 -25.66 -8.06 9.41
CA LYS A 49 -25.35 -7.97 7.99
C LYS A 49 -25.39 -9.40 7.48
N ASP A 50 -26.37 -9.66 6.64
CA ASP A 50 -26.57 -10.92 5.97
C ASP A 50 -25.28 -11.24 5.20
N ALA A 51 -24.47 -12.10 5.80
CA ALA A 51 -23.24 -12.61 5.20
C ALA A 51 -23.68 -13.63 4.16
N LEU A 52 -24.11 -13.12 3.00
CA LEU A 52 -23.98 -13.87 1.77
C LEU A 52 -22.54 -14.38 1.74
N LYS A 53 -22.40 -15.71 1.75
CA LYS A 53 -21.16 -16.41 1.44
C LYS A 53 -20.58 -15.80 0.16
N THR A 54 -19.64 -14.90 0.32
CA THR A 54 -18.64 -14.61 -0.68
C THR A 54 -17.41 -15.36 -0.23
N ASP A 55 -16.90 -16.17 -1.14
CA ASP A 55 -15.82 -17.12 -0.93
C ASP A 55 -14.68 -16.57 -0.06
N GLU A 56 -14.13 -17.43 0.79
CA GLU A 56 -12.91 -17.18 1.55
C GLU A 56 -11.74 -16.96 0.59
N LYS A 57 -11.58 -15.72 0.10
CA LYS A 57 -10.28 -15.21 -0.34
C LYS A 57 -10.07 -13.91 0.42
N THR A 58 -9.61 -14.07 1.66
CA THR A 58 -9.17 -13.00 2.56
C THR A 58 -8.03 -12.26 1.88
N ILE A 59 -8.37 -11.25 1.08
CA ILE A 59 -7.41 -10.28 0.58
C ILE A 59 -7.09 -9.34 1.74
N SER A 60 -5.90 -9.51 2.32
CA SER A 60 -5.26 -8.50 3.17
C SER A 60 -5.40 -7.12 2.51
N PRO A 61 -5.66 -6.04 3.27
CA PRO A 61 -5.77 -4.71 2.68
C PRO A 61 -4.43 -4.32 2.07
N THR A 62 -4.26 -4.53 0.77
CA THR A 62 -3.09 -4.10 0.04
C THR A 62 -3.08 -2.58 0.04
N LEU A 63 -2.00 -1.98 0.53
CA LEU A 63 -1.76 -0.55 0.33
C LEU A 63 -1.75 -0.30 -1.19
N PRO A 64 -2.54 0.66 -1.71
CA PRO A 64 -2.56 0.91 -3.13
C PRO A 64 -1.17 1.38 -3.59
N ILE A 65 -0.75 0.92 -4.78
CA ILE A 65 0.47 1.40 -5.42
C ILE A 65 0.35 2.91 -5.66
N ALA A 66 1.38 3.67 -5.30
CA ALA A 66 1.38 5.12 -5.51
C ALA A 66 1.21 5.47 -7.00
N GLN A 67 0.43 6.53 -7.29
CA GLN A 67 0.16 6.94 -8.67
C GLN A 67 1.42 7.26 -9.50
N PRO A 68 2.47 7.90 -8.95
CA PRO A 68 3.73 8.11 -9.67
C PRO A 68 4.42 6.79 -10.04
N VAL A 69 4.35 5.77 -9.18
CA VAL A 69 4.88 4.43 -9.46
C VAL A 69 4.11 3.80 -10.63
N LEU A 70 2.77 3.88 -10.63
CA LEU A 70 1.97 3.39 -11.75
C LEU A 70 2.34 4.08 -13.08
N GLN A 71 2.61 5.40 -13.06
CA GLN A 71 3.06 6.14 -14.24
C GLN A 71 4.45 5.68 -14.72
N LEU A 72 5.38 5.48 -13.80
CA LEU A 72 6.72 4.97 -14.10
C LEU A 72 6.64 3.57 -14.73
N LEU A 73 5.81 2.70 -14.18
CA LEU A 73 5.59 1.35 -14.69
C LEU A 73 4.97 1.37 -16.08
N GLU A 74 3.97 2.21 -16.33
CA GLU A 74 3.35 2.34 -17.65
C GLU A 74 4.34 2.91 -18.68
N GLN A 75 5.18 3.87 -18.27
CA GLN A 75 6.21 4.43 -19.14
C GLN A 75 7.27 3.37 -19.51
N ARG A 76 7.69 2.54 -18.55
CA ARG A 76 8.75 1.54 -18.74
C ARG A 76 8.23 0.25 -19.39
N TYR A 77 7.01 -0.16 -19.06
CA TYR A 77 6.36 -1.38 -19.52
C TYR A 77 4.94 -1.08 -20.03
N PRO A 78 4.77 -0.45 -21.19
CA PRO A 78 3.45 -0.07 -21.69
C PRO A 78 2.48 -1.26 -21.76
N GLY A 79 1.28 -1.09 -21.20
CA GLY A 79 0.23 -2.11 -21.17
C GLY A 79 0.56 -3.33 -20.32
N TRP A 80 1.43 -3.19 -19.31
CA TRP A 80 1.69 -4.24 -18.34
C TRP A 80 0.42 -4.65 -17.59
N LYS A 81 0.43 -5.87 -17.07
CA LYS A 81 -0.61 -6.40 -16.20
C LYS A 81 0.02 -7.07 -15.00
N GLN A 82 -0.71 -7.16 -13.90
CA GLN A 82 -0.32 -8.04 -12.81
C GLN A 82 -0.59 -9.50 -13.25
N PRO A 83 0.40 -10.41 -13.18
CA PRO A 83 0.19 -11.79 -13.59
C PRO A 83 -0.71 -12.54 -12.59
N GLU A 84 -1.47 -13.50 -13.10
CA GLU A 84 -2.04 -14.55 -12.26
C GLU A 84 -0.93 -15.50 -11.79
N LEU A 85 -1.11 -16.12 -10.63
CA LEU A 85 -0.17 -17.12 -10.11
C LEU A 85 -0.63 -18.54 -10.45
N THR A 86 0.32 -19.46 -10.58
CA THR A 86 0.00 -20.89 -10.60
C THR A 86 -0.56 -21.32 -9.24
N ALA A 87 -1.34 -22.41 -9.21
CA ALA A 87 -1.91 -22.92 -7.95
C ALA A 87 -0.82 -23.25 -6.91
N MET A 88 0.32 -23.78 -7.38
CA MET A 88 1.48 -24.06 -6.51
C MET A 88 2.09 -22.78 -5.93
N ALA A 89 2.24 -21.72 -6.75
CA ALA A 89 2.75 -20.44 -6.28
C ALA A 89 1.78 -19.76 -5.30
N GLU A 90 0.47 -19.83 -5.55
CA GLU A 90 -0.55 -19.36 -4.60
C GLU A 90 -0.50 -20.13 -3.27
N GLN A 91 -0.35 -21.45 -3.31
CA GLN A 91 -0.27 -22.28 -2.11
C GLN A 91 0.97 -21.95 -1.27
N ASN A 92 2.13 -21.80 -1.91
CA ASN A 92 3.38 -21.46 -1.23
C ASN A 92 3.36 -20.04 -0.67
N ALA A 93 2.69 -19.12 -1.37
CA ALA A 93 2.49 -17.74 -0.95
C ALA A 93 1.59 -17.57 0.28
N ALA A 94 0.69 -18.52 0.55
CA ALA A 94 -0.35 -18.39 1.57
C ALA A 94 0.18 -18.26 3.01
N THR A 95 1.50 -18.36 3.20
CA THR A 95 2.17 -18.16 4.48
C THR A 95 2.59 -16.70 4.73
N GLY A 96 2.57 -15.83 3.72
CA GLY A 96 3.00 -14.43 3.82
C GLY A 96 1.88 -13.47 4.21
N GLU A 97 2.22 -12.40 4.94
CA GLU A 97 1.26 -11.37 5.37
C GLU A 97 0.80 -10.45 4.21
N GLN A 98 1.68 -10.28 3.21
CA GLN A 98 1.47 -9.42 2.04
C GLN A 98 1.08 -10.22 0.78
N GLY A 99 0.53 -9.53 -0.21
CA GLY A 99 0.09 -10.16 -1.47
C GLY A 99 1.27 -10.73 -2.26
N PRO A 100 1.14 -11.91 -2.91
CA PRO A 100 2.28 -12.62 -3.49
C PRO A 100 2.80 -12.06 -4.82
N THR A 101 2.25 -10.95 -5.26
CA THR A 101 2.60 -10.26 -6.52
C THR A 101 2.94 -8.80 -6.30
N LEU A 102 2.77 -8.29 -5.08
CA LEU A 102 3.07 -6.93 -4.66
C LEU A 102 3.48 -6.94 -3.18
N VAL A 103 4.71 -6.54 -2.93
CA VAL A 103 5.33 -6.44 -1.61
C VAL A 103 5.73 -4.99 -1.36
N HIS A 104 5.62 -4.58 -0.10
CA HIS A 104 5.89 -3.25 0.43
C HIS A 104 6.92 -3.40 1.56
N GLY A 105 8.00 -2.61 1.53
CA GLY A 105 9.00 -2.57 2.59
C GLY A 105 9.88 -1.33 2.49
N ASP A 106 10.80 -1.16 3.44
CA ASP A 106 11.91 -0.20 3.35
C ASP A 106 13.16 -0.96 2.91
N PHE A 107 13.37 -1.06 1.59
CA PHE A 107 14.44 -1.89 1.04
C PHE A 107 15.80 -1.20 1.14
N ASN A 108 15.83 0.12 1.00
CA ASN A 108 17.07 0.91 0.97
C ASN A 108 17.48 1.48 2.35
N GLY A 109 16.62 1.39 3.36
CA GLY A 109 16.90 1.80 4.74
C GLY A 109 16.69 3.29 5.01
N ASP A 110 15.94 3.99 4.16
CA ASP A 110 15.68 5.42 4.29
C ASP A 110 14.39 5.74 5.07
N ASN A 111 13.71 4.71 5.57
CA ASN A 111 12.41 4.75 6.26
C ASN A 111 11.25 5.24 5.38
N ARG A 112 11.34 5.08 4.06
CA ARG A 112 10.26 5.33 3.11
C ARG A 112 9.70 4.02 2.61
N GLN A 113 8.52 4.13 2.00
CA GLN A 113 7.80 2.99 1.47
C GLN A 113 8.26 2.70 0.03
N ASP A 114 8.93 1.57 -0.15
CA ASP A 114 9.28 1.03 -1.45
C ASP A 114 8.26 -0.02 -1.91
N TYR A 115 8.33 -0.40 -3.18
CA TYR A 115 7.46 -1.40 -3.78
C TYR A 115 8.27 -2.47 -4.52
N ALA A 116 7.85 -3.73 -4.42
CA ALA A 116 8.33 -4.81 -5.27
C ALA A 116 7.14 -5.54 -5.89
N LEU A 117 7.19 -5.80 -7.20
CA LEU A 117 6.03 -6.32 -7.91
C LEU A 117 6.38 -7.19 -9.10
N GLN A 118 5.41 -8.03 -9.46
CA GLN A 118 5.43 -8.84 -10.68
C GLN A 118 4.66 -8.14 -11.80
N LEU A 119 5.29 -8.07 -12.97
CA LEU A 119 4.77 -7.42 -14.17
C LEU A 119 4.72 -8.44 -15.31
N GLN A 120 3.55 -8.62 -15.88
CA GLN A 120 3.34 -9.34 -17.13
C GLN A 120 3.42 -8.37 -18.29
N GLN A 121 4.33 -8.64 -19.22
CA GLN A 121 4.40 -8.00 -20.52
C GLN A 121 4.31 -9.07 -21.61
N GLN A 122 3.14 -9.20 -22.23
CA GLN A 122 2.83 -10.28 -23.17
C GLN A 122 3.06 -11.67 -22.53
N ARG A 123 4.13 -12.37 -22.93
CA ARG A 123 4.54 -13.70 -22.42
C ARG A 123 5.73 -13.63 -21.45
N ASN A 124 6.21 -12.44 -21.15
CA ASN A 124 7.34 -12.22 -20.25
C ASN A 124 6.83 -11.83 -18.87
N LEU A 125 7.50 -12.38 -17.86
CA LEU A 125 7.42 -11.94 -16.48
C LEU A 125 8.63 -11.04 -16.20
N VAL A 126 8.40 -9.90 -15.55
CA VAL A 126 9.43 -9.06 -14.96
C VAL A 126 9.12 -8.91 -13.47
N ILE A 127 10.12 -9.15 -12.62
CA ILE A 127 10.05 -8.83 -11.20
C ILE A 127 10.92 -7.59 -11.00
N ALA A 128 10.32 -6.54 -10.47
CA ALA A 128 10.98 -5.25 -10.28
C ALA A 128 10.77 -4.74 -8.85
N ALA A 129 11.75 -3.97 -8.37
CA ALA A 129 11.63 -3.11 -7.20
C ALA A 129 11.60 -1.65 -7.65
N VAL A 130 10.86 -0.83 -6.92
CA VAL A 130 10.72 0.62 -7.15
C VAL A 130 10.95 1.31 -5.83
N LEU A 131 12.02 2.12 -5.76
CA LEU A 131 12.46 2.81 -4.55
C LEU A 131 12.02 4.28 -4.57
N ASP A 132 11.58 4.79 -3.42
CA ASP A 132 11.32 6.23 -3.25
C ASP A 132 12.65 6.97 -3.07
N ALA A 133 12.99 7.90 -3.96
CA ALA A 133 14.20 8.72 -3.81
C ALA A 133 14.05 9.83 -2.76
N GLY A 134 12.83 10.07 -2.26
CA GLY A 134 12.52 11.06 -1.24
C GLY A 134 12.39 12.50 -1.75
N ASP A 135 12.67 12.75 -3.03
CA ASP A 135 12.49 14.04 -3.71
C ASP A 135 11.25 14.06 -4.62
N GLY A 136 10.41 13.02 -4.53
CA GLY A 136 9.23 12.81 -5.37
C GLY A 136 9.53 12.04 -6.67
N SER A 137 10.78 11.69 -6.93
CA SER A 137 11.16 10.75 -7.98
C SER A 137 11.22 9.31 -7.46
N TRP A 138 11.20 8.35 -8.40
CA TRP A 138 11.19 6.92 -8.12
C TRP A 138 12.22 6.22 -8.99
N GLU A 139 12.96 5.29 -8.40
CA GLU A 139 14.00 4.53 -9.09
C GLU A 139 13.54 3.09 -9.30
N LEU A 140 13.60 2.61 -10.55
CA LEU A 140 13.16 1.26 -10.91
C LEU A 140 14.34 0.33 -11.13
N TYR A 141 14.30 -0.82 -10.46
CA TYR A 141 15.29 -1.88 -10.54
C TYR A 141 14.65 -3.16 -11.06
N GLU A 142 15.08 -3.65 -12.23
CA GLU A 142 14.72 -4.98 -12.71
C GLU A 142 15.55 -6.04 -11.99
N LEU A 143 14.89 -6.93 -11.27
CA LEU A 143 15.55 -7.94 -10.45
C LEU A 143 15.63 -9.28 -11.18
N LYS A 144 14.55 -9.62 -11.89
CA LYS A 144 14.45 -10.87 -12.62
C LYS A 144 13.54 -10.73 -13.83
N GLN A 145 13.90 -11.43 -14.91
CA GLN A 145 13.02 -11.68 -16.04
C GLN A 145 12.86 -13.18 -16.24
N ASP A 146 11.66 -13.60 -16.63
CA ASP A 146 11.38 -15.00 -16.97
C ASP A 146 10.20 -15.11 -17.95
N LYS A 147 9.81 -16.32 -18.32
CA LYS A 147 8.60 -16.60 -19.10
C LYS A 147 7.46 -16.99 -18.17
N LEU A 148 6.27 -16.48 -18.51
CA LEU A 148 5.03 -16.97 -17.91
C LEU A 148 4.75 -18.38 -18.42
N LEU A 149 4.24 -19.23 -17.53
CA LEU A 149 3.78 -20.57 -17.86
C LEU A 149 2.40 -20.48 -18.52
N ASN A 150 2.17 -21.30 -19.54
CA ASN A 150 0.84 -21.45 -20.12
C ASN A 150 0.10 -22.58 -19.40
N GLU A 151 -0.88 -22.24 -18.58
CA GLU A 151 -1.75 -23.18 -17.88
C GLU A 151 -3.19 -22.92 -18.29
N GLN A 152 -3.82 -23.90 -18.95
CA GLN A 152 -5.23 -23.84 -19.35
C GLN A 152 -5.58 -22.56 -20.15
N ASP A 153 -4.70 -22.19 -21.10
CA ASP A 153 -4.82 -20.99 -21.94
C ASP A 153 -4.70 -19.64 -21.18
N SER A 154 -4.28 -19.65 -19.92
CA SER A 154 -3.87 -18.46 -19.16
C SER A 154 -2.36 -18.43 -18.95
N LEU A 155 -1.76 -17.23 -19.03
CA LEU A 155 -0.35 -17.01 -18.74
C LEU A 155 -0.17 -16.72 -17.26
N LYS A 156 0.56 -17.58 -16.56
CA LYS A 156 0.70 -17.55 -15.10
C LYS A 156 2.16 -17.50 -14.66
N SER A 157 2.40 -16.83 -13.54
CA SER A 157 3.70 -16.80 -12.88
C SER A 157 3.82 -17.98 -11.92
N SER A 158 4.93 -18.71 -12.02
CA SER A 158 5.33 -19.69 -11.00
C SER A 158 6.02 -19.05 -9.80
N TYR A 159 6.20 -17.73 -9.81
CA TYR A 159 6.89 -16.99 -8.77
C TYR A 159 5.90 -16.34 -7.81
N TYR A 160 6.30 -16.23 -6.55
CA TYR A 160 5.61 -15.42 -5.55
C TYR A 160 6.63 -14.54 -4.82
N LEU A 161 6.15 -13.40 -4.35
CA LEU A 161 6.93 -12.42 -3.60
C LEU A 161 6.59 -12.52 -2.11
N TYR A 162 7.56 -12.25 -1.25
CA TYR A 162 7.38 -12.10 0.18
C TYR A 162 8.36 -11.07 0.75
N LEU A 163 7.99 -10.46 1.87
CA LEU A 163 8.87 -9.57 2.63
C LEU A 163 9.78 -10.42 3.52
N ILE A 164 11.05 -10.04 3.59
CA ILE A 164 12.00 -10.52 4.59
C ILE A 164 12.29 -9.34 5.50
N ASP A 165 11.98 -9.46 6.79
CA ASP A 165 12.06 -8.33 7.70
C ASP A 165 13.52 -7.97 7.99
N LYS A 166 13.77 -6.68 8.23
CA LYS A 166 15.04 -6.22 8.77
C LYS A 166 15.49 -7.05 9.98
N GLY A 167 16.73 -7.55 9.91
CA GLY A 167 17.35 -8.36 10.94
C GLY A 167 17.11 -9.87 10.82
N GLU A 168 16.21 -10.31 9.93
CA GLU A 168 16.03 -11.73 9.64
C GLU A 168 17.30 -12.32 9.01
N ILE A 169 17.64 -13.55 9.38
CA ILE A 169 18.83 -14.24 8.88
C ILE A 169 18.51 -14.87 7.53
N ILE A 170 19.17 -14.37 6.50
CA ILE A 170 19.12 -14.91 5.15
C ILE A 170 20.27 -15.91 5.04
N GLU A 171 19.92 -17.19 5.00
CA GLU A 171 20.90 -18.24 4.78
C GLU A 171 21.56 -18.03 3.40
N ASN A 172 22.84 -18.36 3.29
CA ASN A 172 23.55 -18.30 2.03
C ASN A 172 24.43 -19.55 1.90
N THR A 173 24.16 -20.31 0.85
CA THR A 173 24.94 -21.44 0.35
C THR A 173 26.46 -21.19 0.29
N SER A 174 26.87 -19.95 0.01
CA SER A 174 28.26 -19.58 -0.26
C SER A 174 29.06 -19.15 0.97
N THR A 175 28.40 -18.84 2.09
CA THR A 175 29.04 -18.33 3.31
C THR A 175 28.46 -19.00 4.55
N ALA A 176 29.30 -19.75 5.28
CA ALA A 176 28.89 -20.36 6.54
C ALA A 176 28.37 -19.28 7.52
N GLY A 177 27.08 -19.33 7.86
CA GLY A 177 26.46 -18.49 8.89
C GLY A 177 25.35 -17.54 8.45
N GLY A 178 25.00 -17.50 7.16
CA GLY A 178 23.96 -16.58 6.65
C GLY A 178 24.35 -15.10 6.82
N THR A 179 23.46 -14.20 6.41
CA THR A 179 23.60 -12.75 6.63
C THR A 179 22.30 -12.18 7.16
N ALA A 180 22.35 -11.33 8.17
CA ALA A 180 21.18 -10.58 8.60
C ALA A 180 20.77 -9.58 7.52
N ALA A 181 19.48 -9.42 7.25
CA ALA A 181 18.97 -8.39 6.37
C ALA A 181 19.22 -6.99 7.01
N PRO A 182 20.01 -6.10 6.38
CA PRO A 182 20.33 -4.80 6.98
C PRO A 182 19.12 -3.85 7.04
N ASN A 183 18.22 -4.01 6.08
CA ASN A 183 16.90 -3.38 5.96
C ASN A 183 15.90 -4.49 5.57
N ASP A 184 14.67 -4.12 5.24
CA ASP A 184 13.77 -5.09 4.62
C ASP A 184 14.38 -5.59 3.31
N ALA A 185 14.11 -6.84 2.98
CA ALA A 185 14.58 -7.47 1.75
C ALA A 185 13.41 -8.09 0.98
N LEU A 186 13.61 -8.24 -0.33
CA LEU A 186 12.61 -8.88 -1.17
C LEU A 186 12.93 -10.37 -1.31
N GLY A 187 12.02 -11.21 -0.84
CA GLY A 187 12.00 -12.63 -1.17
C GLY A 187 11.29 -12.89 -2.49
N VAL A 188 11.92 -13.70 -3.35
CA VAL A 188 11.33 -14.26 -4.58
C VAL A 188 11.41 -15.77 -4.49
N GLY A 189 10.26 -16.42 -4.39
CA GLY A 189 10.16 -17.88 -4.33
C GLY A 189 9.51 -18.48 -5.57
N ASN A 190 9.84 -19.73 -5.87
CA ASN A 190 9.05 -20.62 -6.71
C ASN A 190 9.08 -22.05 -6.13
N ALA A 191 8.64 -23.05 -6.87
CA ALA A 191 8.60 -24.44 -6.38
C ALA A 191 9.99 -25.08 -6.15
N ALA A 192 11.05 -24.54 -6.76
CA ALA A 192 12.38 -25.11 -6.74
C ALA A 192 13.38 -24.28 -5.95
N ASN A 193 13.24 -22.95 -5.99
CA ASN A 193 14.26 -22.03 -5.50
C ASN A 193 13.63 -20.86 -4.75
N HIS A 194 14.36 -20.39 -3.75
CA HIS A 194 14.13 -19.12 -3.09
C HIS A 194 15.30 -18.19 -3.38
N THR A 195 15.06 -16.90 -3.47
CA THR A 195 16.11 -15.90 -3.64
C THR A 195 15.71 -14.64 -2.89
N ALA A 196 16.55 -14.21 -1.96
CA ALA A 196 16.43 -12.93 -1.32
C ALA A 196 17.21 -11.88 -2.13
N TYR A 197 16.66 -10.68 -2.29
CA TYR A 197 17.30 -9.54 -2.91
C TYR A 197 17.50 -8.47 -1.85
N LEU A 198 18.76 -8.15 -1.53
CA LEU A 198 19.12 -7.13 -0.55
C LEU A 198 19.63 -5.90 -1.29
N TYR A 199 19.13 -4.72 -0.95
CA TYR A 199 19.68 -3.48 -1.50
C TYR A 199 20.97 -3.09 -0.76
N GLN A 200 22.10 -3.13 -1.45
CA GLN A 200 23.41 -2.81 -0.91
C GLN A 200 24.27 -2.14 -1.98
N ASN A 201 25.05 -1.13 -1.60
CA ASN A 201 25.96 -0.43 -2.51
C ASN A 201 25.27 0.13 -3.78
N GLY A 202 24.02 0.61 -3.64
CA GLY A 202 23.25 1.23 -4.74
C GLY A 202 22.58 0.25 -5.71
N LYS A 203 22.53 -1.05 -5.39
CA LYS A 203 21.88 -2.08 -6.22
C LYS A 203 21.31 -3.22 -5.37
N PHE A 204 20.41 -3.99 -5.98
CA PHE A 204 19.95 -5.25 -5.40
C PHE A 204 20.93 -6.38 -5.70
N GLU A 205 21.37 -7.07 -4.65
CA GLU A 205 22.23 -8.25 -4.73
C GLU A 205 21.40 -9.50 -4.39
N PRO A 206 21.42 -10.55 -5.23
CA PRO A 206 20.68 -11.78 -4.98
C PRO A 206 21.44 -12.74 -4.04
N TYR A 207 20.71 -13.38 -3.14
CA TYR A 207 21.18 -14.38 -2.19
C TYR A 207 20.26 -15.59 -2.27
N SER A 208 20.81 -16.75 -2.62
CA SER A 208 20.07 -18.02 -2.61
C SER A 208 20.34 -18.75 -1.29
N PRO A 209 19.31 -18.97 -0.45
CA PRO A 209 19.45 -19.79 0.75
C PRO A 209 19.86 -21.22 0.40
N ALA A 210 20.47 -21.90 1.36
CA ALA A 210 20.80 -23.31 1.21
C ALA A 210 19.52 -24.13 1.19
N ASP A 211 19.42 -25.03 0.20
CA ASP A 211 18.36 -26.04 0.12
C ASP A 211 18.40 -27.01 1.32
#